data_AF-I2CQI3-F1
#
_entry.id   AF-I2CQI3-F1
#
_cell.length_a   1.000
_cell.length_b   1.000
_cell.length_c   1.000
_cell.angle_alpha   90.00
_cell.angle_beta   90.00
_cell.angle_gamma   90.00
#
_symmetry.space_group_name_H-M   'P 1'
#
loop_
_entity.id
_entity.type
_entity.pdbx_description
1 polymer ?
#
loop_
_entity_poly.entity_id
_entity_poly.type
_entity_poly.pdbx_seq_one_letter_code
_entity_poly.pdbx_strand_id
1 'polypeptide(L)' 'MDGLEGRRHVFVIAATNRPELIDPAMLRPGRLDKLLYVPLPGPEDRAAILKAVSRDMAVDAAEVDLEALGRDHRAEGYRG' A
#
# COMPACT_ATOMS: atom_id res chain seq x y z
N MET A 1 11.43 3.96 22.17
CA MET A 1 11.85 2.64 21.68
C MET A 1 13.30 2.45 22.07
N ASP A 2 13.59 2.72 23.34
CA ASP A 2 14.95 3.02 23.77
C ASP A 2 15.53 1.66 24.19
N GLY A 3 16.47 1.14 23.38
CA GLY A 3 16.99 -0.23 23.51
C GLY A 3 16.88 -1.12 22.26
N LEU A 4 16.35 -0.61 21.14
CA LEU A 4 16.45 -1.29 19.83
C LEU A 4 17.83 -1.14 19.18
N GLU A 5 18.60 -0.11 19.55
CA GLU A 5 19.96 0.14 19.04
C GLU A 5 20.94 -1.01 19.31
N GLY A 6 20.72 -1.82 20.34
CA GLY A 6 21.53 -3.01 20.65
C GLY A 6 21.15 -4.28 19.89
N ARG A 7 19.99 -4.31 19.21
CA ARG A 7 19.49 -5.47 18.46
C ARG A 7 19.72 -5.24 16.97
N ARG A 8 20.96 -5.47 16.52
CA ARG A 8 21.29 -5.48 15.10
C ARG A 8 20.32 -6.45 14.40
N HIS A 9 19.67 -5.99 13.33
CA HIS A 9 18.71 -6.72 12.46
C HIS A 9 17.21 -6.74 12.82
N VAL A 10 16.72 -5.92 13.76
CA VAL A 10 15.26 -5.76 13.97
C VAL A 10 14.76 -4.50 13.27
N PHE A 11 13.73 -4.66 12.43
CA PHE A 11 12.99 -3.55 11.81
C PHE A 11 11.57 -3.50 12.38
N VAL A 12 11.07 -2.29 12.63
CA VAL A 12 9.69 -2.06 13.08
C VAL A 12 8.96 -1.29 12.00
N ILE A 13 7.84 -1.84 11.52
CA ILE A 13 6.91 -1.18 10.61
C ILE A 13 5.60 -0.99 11.35
N ALA A 14 5.08 0.24 11.36
CA ALA A 14 3.77 0.58 11.89
C ALA A 14 2.88 1.09 10.76
N ALA A 15 1.59 0.76 10.82
CA ALA A 15 0.58 1.21 9.86
C ALA A 15 -0.61 1.82 10.62
N THR A 16 -1.10 2.97 10.15
CA THR A 16 -2.31 3.62 10.69
C THR A 16 -3.05 4.37 9.60
N ASN A 17 -4.38 4.41 9.70
CA ASN A 17 -5.24 5.27 8.88
C ASN A 17 -5.52 6.64 9.55
N ARG A 18 -4.98 6.86 10.76
CA ARG A 18 -5.17 8.06 11.58
C ARG A 18 -3.82 8.57 12.11
N PRO A 19 -2.93 9.08 11.23
CA PRO A 19 -1.60 9.55 11.64
C PRO A 19 -1.64 10.69 12.67
N GLU A 20 -2.72 11.47 12.68
CA GLU A 20 -2.97 12.57 13.63
C GLU A 20 -3.15 12.10 15.07
N LEU A 21 -3.50 10.83 15.30
CA LEU A 21 -3.68 10.25 16.63
C LEU A 21 -2.41 9.61 17.19
N ILE A 22 -1.31 9.59 16.43
CA ILE A 22 -0.04 9.04 16.91
C ILE A 22 0.53 9.97 17.98
N ASP A 23 0.95 9.39 19.11
CA ASP A 23 1.70 10.13 20.13
C ASP A 23 2.94 10.80 19.50
N PRO A 24 3.11 12.13 19.59
CA PRO A 24 4.25 12.85 19.03
C PRO A 24 5.62 12.31 19.49
N ALA A 25 5.69 11.66 20.66
CA ALA A 25 6.90 11.00 21.13
C ALA A 25 7.32 9.84 20.22
N MET A 26 6.40 9.16 19.53
CA MET A 26 6.70 8.05 18.61
C MET A 26 7.29 8.53 17.28
N LEU A 27 7.02 9.77 16.88
CA LEU A 27 7.51 10.37 15.63
C LEU A 27 8.92 10.98 15.74
N ARG A 28 9.53 10.92 16.93
CA ARG A 28 10.88 11.43 17.15
C ARG A 28 11.93 10.52 16.46
N PRO A 29 13.08 11.07 16.05
CA PRO A 29 14.19 10.29 15.49
C PRO A 29 14.54 9.04 16.31
N GLY A 30 14.81 7.92 15.63
CA GLY A 30 15.13 6.63 16.28
C GLY A 30 13.91 5.82 16.76
N ARG A 31 12.69 6.24 16.41
CA ARG A 31 11.43 5.53 16.70
C ARG A 31 10.67 5.24 15.39
N LEU A 32 9.54 5.90 15.14
CA LEU A 32 8.82 5.87 13.85
C LEU A 32 9.15 7.14 13.06
N ASP A 33 10.42 7.31 12.71
CA ASP A 33 10.94 8.52 12.11
C ASP A 33 10.79 8.58 10.58
N LYS A 34 10.63 7.43 9.92
CA LYS A 34 10.29 7.34 8.49
C LYS A 34 8.78 7.19 8.29
N LEU A 35 8.16 8.22 7.75
CA LEU A 35 6.75 8.20 7.35
C LEU A 35 6.62 7.89 5.86
N LEU A 36 5.87 6.84 5.54
CA LEU A 36 5.51 6.47 4.17
C LEU A 36 4.01 6.64 3.97
N TYR A 37 3.64 7.54 3.06
CA TYR A 37 2.25 7.72 2.65
C TYR A 37 1.90 6.73 1.53
N VAL A 38 0.78 6.04 1.67
CA VAL A 38 0.24 5.11 0.67
C VAL A 38 -1.03 5.74 0.09
N PRO A 39 -0.96 6.36 -1.10
CA PRO A 39 -2.15 6.92 -1.75
C PRO A 39 -3.06 5.81 -2.31
N LEU A 40 -4.24 6.21 -2.78
CA LEU A 40 -5.05 5.36 -3.63
C LEU A 40 -4.30 5.02 -4.94
N PRO A 41 -4.49 3.80 -5.49
CA PRO A 41 -3.82 3.39 -6.70
C PRO A 41 -4.24 4.23 -7.91
N GLY A 42 -3.26 4.65 -8.71
CA GLY A 42 -3.50 5.27 -10.01
C GLY A 42 -4.03 4.27 -11.05
N PRO A 43 -4.38 4.72 -12.25
CA PRO A 43 -4.87 3.86 -13.34
C PRO A 43 -3.96 2.65 -13.63
N GLU A 44 -2.65 2.88 -13.72
CA GLU A 44 -1.66 1.83 -13.98
C GLU A 44 -1.53 0.86 -12.80
N ASP A 45 -1.54 1.38 -11.57
CA ASP A 45 -1.48 0.57 -10.35
C ASP A 45 -2.70 -0.34 -10.26
N ARG A 46 -3.91 0.17 -10.56
CA ARG A 46 -5.14 -0.63 -10.58
C ARG A 46 -5.08 -1.74 -11.61
N ALA A 47 -4.57 -1.47 -12.82
CA ALA A 47 -4.38 -2.51 -13.83
C ALA A 47 -3.38 -3.59 -13.35
N ALA A 48 -2.29 -3.18 -12.71
CA ALA A 48 -1.31 -4.12 -12.14
C ALA A 48 -1.90 -4.95 -11.00
N ILE A 49 -2.69 -4.34 -10.10
CA ILE A 49 -3.41 -5.02 -9.04
C ILE A 49 -4.39 -6.03 -9.63
N LEU A 50 -5.22 -5.62 -10.60
CA LEU A 50 -6.17 -6.51 -11.27
C LEU A 50 -5.47 -7.73 -11.89
N LYS A 51 -4.35 -7.51 -12.60
CA LYS A 51 -3.52 -8.61 -13.14
C LYS A 51 -2.95 -9.50 -12.04
N ALA A 52 -2.54 -8.92 -10.91
CA ALA A 52 -1.97 -9.68 -9.80
C ALA A 52 -3.01 -10.54 -9.06
N VAL A 53 -4.21 -10.01 -8.79
CA VAL A 53 -5.28 -10.71 -8.07
C VAL A 53 -6.01 -11.73 -8.92
N SER A 54 -6.05 -11.52 -10.25
CA SER A 54 -6.69 -12.45 -11.20
C SER A 54 -5.75 -13.51 -11.76
N ARG A 55 -4.47 -13.53 -11.34
CA ARG A 55 -3.42 -14.42 -11.88
C ARG A 55 -3.82 -15.90 -11.89
N ASP A 56 -4.52 -16.34 -10.85
CA ASP A 56 -4.94 -17.74 -10.68
C ASP A 56 -6.43 -17.95 -11.01
N MET A 57 -7.08 -16.95 -11.60
CA MET A 57 -8.47 -17.00 -12.03
C MET A 57 -8.57 -17.34 -13.53
N ALA A 58 -9.60 -18.08 -13.91
CA ALA A 58 -9.94 -18.29 -15.32
C ALA A 58 -10.60 -17.02 -15.89
N VAL A 59 -9.78 -16.06 -16.31
CA VAL A 59 -10.21 -14.85 -17.03
C VAL A 59 -10.04 -15.10 -18.52
N ASP A 60 -11.14 -15.07 -19.28
CA ASP A 60 -11.07 -15.12 -20.73
C ASP A 60 -10.54 -13.78 -21.27
N ALA A 61 -9.31 -13.79 -21.77
CA ALA A 61 -8.66 -12.60 -22.33
C ALA A 61 -9.33 -12.09 -23.62
N ALA A 62 -10.19 -12.89 -24.26
CA ALA A 62 -10.99 -12.44 -25.40
C ALA A 62 -12.21 -11.61 -24.96
N GLU A 63 -12.71 -11.82 -23.74
CA GLU A 63 -13.89 -11.13 -23.21
C GLU A 63 -13.55 -10.02 -22.21
N VAL A 64 -12.44 -10.16 -21.47
CA VAL A 64 -12.09 -9.28 -20.36
C VAL A 64 -10.70 -8.68 -20.55
N ASP A 65 -10.66 -7.37 -20.80
CA ASP A 65 -9.43 -6.58 -20.78
C ASP A 65 -9.20 -5.94 -19.39
N LEU A 66 -8.35 -6.59 -18.59
CA LEU A 66 -7.99 -6.12 -17.25
C LEU A 66 -7.24 -4.78 -17.26
N GLU A 67 -6.56 -4.46 -18.35
CA GLU A 67 -5.82 -3.21 -18.49
C GLU A 67 -6.77 -2.04 -18.77
N ALA A 68 -7.73 -2.25 -19.66
CA ALA A 68 -8.80 -1.29 -19.90
C ALA A 68 -9.64 -1.08 -18.62
N LEU A 69 -9.96 -2.15 -17.88
CA LEU A 69 -10.69 -2.06 -16.62
C LEU A 69 -9.95 -1.25 -15.54
N GLY A 70 -8.63 -1.45 -15.40
CA GLY A 70 -7.83 -0.70 -14.43
C GLY A 70 -7.80 0.81 -14.74
N ARG A 71 -7.81 1.17 -16.03
CA ARG A 71 -7.78 2.56 -16.49
C ARG A 71 -9.14 3.23 -16.61
N ASP A 72 -10.23 2.48 -16.51
CA ASP A 72 -11.57 3.03 -16.56
C ASP A 72 -11.82 4.00 -15.40
N HIS A 73 -12.37 5.19 -15.70
CA HIS A 73 -12.74 6.20 -14.72
C HIS A 73 -13.73 5.69 -13.66
N ARG A 74 -14.54 4.68 -13.98
CA ARG A 74 -15.47 4.05 -13.02
C ARG A 74 -14.75 3.31 -11.89
N ALA A 75 -13.48 2.95 -12.09
CA ALA A 75 -12.62 2.33 -11.09
C ALA A 75 -11.86 3.36 -10.22
N GLU A 76 -12.09 4.67 -10.42
CA GLU A 76 -11.51 5.70 -9.57
C GLU A 76 -11.99 5.57 -8.12
N GLY A 77 -11.06 5.77 -7.18
CA GLY A 77 -11.34 5.64 -5.75
C GLY A 77 -11.25 4.21 -5.21
N TYR A 78 -11.05 3.20 -6.06
CA TYR A 78 -10.91 1.81 -5.62
C TYR A 78 -9.58 1.61 -4.91
N ARG A 79 -9.58 0.75 -3.88
CA ARG A 79 -8.39 0.34 -3.13
C ARG A 79 -7.88 -1.00 -3.67
N GLY A 80 -6.59 -1.25 -3.48
CA GLY A 80 -5.95 -2.51 -3.87
C GLY A 80 -6.30 -3.70 -2.99
#